data_AF-A0A952TUD0-F1
#
_entry.id   AF-A0A952TUD0-F1
#
_cell.length_a   1.000
_cell.length_b   1.000
_cell.length_c   1.000
_cell.angle_alpha   90.00
_cell.angle_beta   90.00
_cell.angle_gamma   90.00
#
_symmetry.space_group_name_H-M   'P 1'
#
loop_
_entity.id
_entity.type
_entity.pdbx_description
1 polymer ?
#
loop_
_entity_poly.entity_id
_entity_poly.type
_entity_poly.pdbx_seq_one_letter_code
_entity_poly.pdbx_strand_id
1 'polypeptide(L)'
;MKFDRILDYLMFREGGQEDNFTDNPAVTTGSIVWGVILRTSIVIIVTLILLKQYDFHQYWWYSFFAIWFFVGFPAFRQYQKFKERIKVLEEETLCGKCRHFNEGAQVCQIYDMHVSKNHIPCEGMSWEPKL
;
A
#
# COMPACT_ATOMS: atom_id res chain seq x y z
N MET A 1 14.12 -9.88 -14.10
CA MET A 1 15.15 -9.93 -13.04
C MET A 1 15.70 -8.55 -12.62
N LYS A 2 16.26 -7.69 -13.49
CA LYS A 2 16.70 -6.33 -13.09
C LYS A 2 15.55 -5.32 -12.95
N PHE A 3 14.52 -5.41 -13.80
CA PHE A 3 13.39 -4.49 -13.79
C PHE A 3 12.49 -4.67 -12.56
N ASP A 4 12.25 -5.92 -12.16
CA ASP A 4 11.46 -6.26 -10.96
C ASP A 4 12.10 -5.68 -9.70
N ARG A 5 13.43 -5.71 -9.59
CA ARG A 5 14.16 -5.09 -8.48
C ARG A 5 14.04 -3.57 -8.44
N ILE A 6 13.98 -2.92 -9.60
CA ILE A 6 13.81 -1.46 -9.68
C ILE A 6 12.37 -1.08 -9.32
N LEU A 7 11.39 -1.87 -9.77
CA LEU A 7 10.00 -1.73 -9.38
C LEU A 7 9.82 -1.95 -7.87
N ASP A 8 10.49 -2.94 -7.28
CA ASP A 8 10.51 -3.16 -5.83
C ASP A 8 11.17 -1.99 -5.09
N TYR A 9 12.28 -1.44 -5.61
CA TYR A 9 12.97 -0.29 -4.99
C TYR A 9 12.13 0.99 -5.00
N LEU A 10 11.35 1.19 -6.07
CA LEU A 10 10.39 2.29 -6.19
C LEU A 10 9.01 1.93 -5.61
N MET A 11 8.94 0.79 -4.91
CA MET A 11 7.75 0.23 -4.25
C MET A 11 6.52 0.08 -5.15
N PHE A 12 6.70 -0.05 -6.46
CA PHE A 12 5.60 -0.25 -7.43
C PHE A 12 4.97 -1.63 -7.36
N ARG A 13 5.45 -2.50 -6.47
CA ARG A 13 4.91 -3.83 -6.28
C ARG A 13 3.46 -3.74 -5.82
N GLU A 14 2.56 -4.07 -6.74
CA GLU A 14 1.16 -4.28 -6.43
C GLU A 14 1.05 -5.59 -5.64
N GLY A 15 0.53 -5.53 -4.42
CA GLY A 15 0.35 -6.74 -3.63
C GLY A 15 -0.57 -7.72 -4.38
N GLY A 16 -0.26 -9.01 -4.29
CA GLY A 16 -1.00 -10.09 -4.93
C GLY A 16 -1.98 -10.76 -3.94
N GLN A 17 -2.83 -11.65 -4.44
CA GLN A 17 -3.65 -12.49 -3.53
C GLN A 17 -2.77 -13.40 -2.64
N GLU A 18 -1.55 -13.70 -3.07
CA GLU A 18 -0.55 -14.44 -2.28
C GLU A 18 -0.23 -13.76 -0.94
N ASP A 19 -0.30 -12.43 -0.87
CA ASP A 19 -0.06 -11.67 0.36
C ASP A 19 -1.11 -11.97 1.44
N ASN A 20 -2.29 -12.50 1.09
CA ASN A 20 -3.32 -12.91 2.05
C ASN A 20 -3.00 -14.23 2.76
N PHE A 21 -2.04 -15.00 2.27
CA PHE A 21 -1.65 -16.29 2.83
C PHE A 21 -0.37 -16.23 3.67
N THR A 22 0.33 -15.10 3.62
CA THR A 22 1.54 -14.82 4.40
C THR A 22 1.26 -13.92 5.59
N ASP A 23 1.95 -14.18 6.70
CA ASP A 23 1.84 -13.40 7.93
C ASP A 23 2.52 -12.03 7.87
N ASN A 24 3.24 -11.74 6.78
CA ASN A 24 3.88 -10.45 6.53
C ASN A 24 3.41 -9.92 5.17
N PRO A 25 2.24 -9.27 5.08
CA PRO A 25 1.76 -8.73 3.82
C PRO A 25 2.71 -7.63 3.33
N ALA A 26 3.19 -7.76 2.08
CA ALA A 26 4.11 -6.79 1.49
C ALA A 26 3.48 -5.40 1.31
N VAL A 27 2.14 -5.33 1.21
CA VAL A 27 1.39 -4.11 0.95
C VAL A 27 0.36 -3.86 2.05
N THR A 28 0.65 -2.85 2.88
CA THR A 28 -0.24 -2.28 3.90
C THR A 28 -0.49 -0.80 3.58
N THR A 29 -1.49 -0.18 4.22
CA THR A 29 -1.70 1.28 4.05
C THR A 29 -0.43 2.07 4.39
N GLY A 30 0.34 1.62 5.39
CA GLY A 30 1.61 2.22 5.75
C GLY A 30 2.65 2.15 4.63
N SER A 31 2.82 0.99 3.99
CA SER A 31 3.77 0.86 2.88
C SER A 31 3.33 1.61 1.62
N ILE A 32 2.01 1.73 1.38
CA ILE A 32 1.46 2.57 0.30
C ILE A 32 1.83 4.04 0.53
N VAL A 33 1.60 4.57 1.75
CA VAL A 33 1.92 5.97 2.09
C VAL A 33 3.42 6.21 1.97
N TRP A 34 4.24 5.28 2.46
CA TRP A 34 5.69 5.39 2.34
C TRP A 34 6.15 5.44 0.87
N GLY A 35 5.59 4.58 0.02
CA GLY A 35 5.86 4.58 -1.41
C GLY A 35 5.45 5.89 -2.10
N VAL A 36 4.33 6.50 -1.68
CA VAL A 36 3.89 7.82 -2.17
C VAL A 36 4.90 8.91 -1.81
N ILE A 37 5.35 8.96 -0.56
CA ILE A 37 6.33 9.96 -0.10
C ILE A 37 7.62 9.82 -0.91
N LEU A 38 8.16 8.60 -1.02
CA LEU A 38 9.40 8.32 -1.74
C LEU A 38 9.32 8.76 -3.21
N ARG A 39 8.25 8.40 -3.92
CA ARG A 39 8.08 8.79 -5.33
C ARG A 39 7.90 10.29 -5.50
N THR A 40 7.16 10.93 -4.58
CA THR A 40 6.98 12.39 -4.61
C THR A 40 8.32 13.10 -4.44
N SER A 41 9.16 12.65 -3.49
CA SER A 41 10.49 13.19 -3.30
C SER A 41 11.36 13.08 -4.56
N ILE A 42 11.32 11.93 -5.24
CA ILE A 42 12.06 11.71 -6.49
C ILE A 42 11.56 12.67 -7.59
N VAL A 43 10.24 12.80 -7.78
CA VAL A 43 9.66 13.69 -8.80
C VAL A 43 10.03 15.16 -8.53
N ILE A 44 10.02 15.59 -7.26
CA ILE A 44 10.44 16.94 -6.88
C ILE A 44 11.92 17.17 -7.20
N ILE A 45 12.80 16.24 -6.82
CA ILE A 45 14.25 16.35 -7.10
C ILE A 45 14.51 16.45 -8.61
N VAL A 46 13.86 15.60 -9.40
CA VAL A 46 13.97 15.62 -10.87
C VAL A 46 13.46 16.95 -11.44
N THR A 47 12.33 17.45 -10.93
CA THR A 47 11.76 18.73 -11.38
C THR A 47 12.69 19.90 -11.08
N LEU A 48 13.33 19.93 -9.90
CA LEU A 48 14.29 20.99 -9.53
C LEU A 48 15.54 20.97 -10.42
N ILE A 49 16.06 19.79 -10.76
CA ILE A 49 17.19 19.65 -11.66
C ILE A 49 16.84 20.17 -13.06
N LEU A 50 15.66 19.80 -13.58
CA LEU A 50 15.18 20.25 -14.89
C LEU A 50 14.99 21.77 -14.94
N LEU A 51 14.40 22.36 -13.91
CA LEU A 51 14.24 23.82 -13.80
C LEU A 51 15.58 24.54 -13.85
N LYS A 52 16.60 24.03 -13.16
CA LYS A 52 17.93 24.65 -13.10
C LYS A 52 18.71 24.54 -14.41
N GLN A 53 18.63 23.41 -15.12
CA GLN A 53 19.44 23.16 -16.32
C GLN A 53 18.83 23.70 -17.61
N TYR A 54 17.50 23.73 -17.72
CA TYR A 54 16.81 24.01 -18.98
C TYR A 54 15.93 25.26 -18.96
N ASP A 55 16.05 26.09 -17.92
CA ASP A 55 15.22 27.29 -17.73
C ASP A 55 13.72 26.98 -17.90
N PHE A 56 13.31 25.82 -17.36
CA PHE A 56 12.04 25.14 -17.64
C PHE A 56 10.82 25.80 -16.96
N HIS A 57 10.89 27.10 -16.70
CA HIS A 57 9.88 27.89 -15.99
C HIS A 57 8.51 27.85 -16.69
N GLN A 58 8.48 27.91 -18.03
CA GLN A 58 7.23 27.89 -18.80
C GLN A 58 6.53 26.51 -18.76
N TYR A 59 7.26 25.46 -18.42
CA TYR A 59 6.82 24.07 -18.48
C TYR A 59 6.63 23.44 -17.10
N TRP A 60 6.67 24.25 -16.04
CA TRP A 60 6.51 23.79 -14.66
C TRP A 60 5.19 23.02 -14.43
N TRP A 61 4.15 23.31 -15.21
CA TRP A 61 2.86 22.60 -15.15
C TRP A 61 2.96 21.10 -15.50
N TYR A 62 3.96 20.67 -16.29
CA TYR A 62 4.19 19.25 -16.55
C TYR A 62 4.57 18.47 -15.29
N SER A 63 5.08 19.14 -14.26
CA SER A 63 5.35 18.49 -12.96
C SER A 63 4.06 17.96 -12.31
N PHE A 64 2.93 18.64 -12.46
CA PHE A 64 1.64 18.13 -11.97
C PHE A 64 1.21 16.85 -12.70
N PHE A 65 1.40 16.81 -14.02
CA PHE A 65 1.16 15.59 -14.79
C PHE A 65 2.10 14.46 -14.39
N ALA A 66 3.38 14.77 -14.13
CA ALA A 66 4.34 13.79 -13.63
C ALA A 66 3.96 13.25 -12.25
N ILE A 67 3.54 14.11 -11.32
CA ILE A 67 3.06 13.67 -9.99
C ILE A 67 1.83 12.78 -10.15
N TRP A 68 0.86 13.18 -10.97
CA TRP A 68 -0.34 12.37 -11.18
C TRP A 68 0.00 10.99 -11.77
N PHE A 69 0.85 10.93 -12.79
CA PHE A 69 1.19 9.70 -13.48
C PHE A 69 2.12 8.78 -12.67
N PHE A 70 3.16 9.33 -12.05
CA PHE A 70 4.19 8.55 -11.34
C PHE A 70 3.88 8.32 -9.86
N VAL A 71 3.02 9.14 -9.24
CA VAL A 71 2.65 9.00 -7.83
C VAL A 71 1.18 8.65 -7.69
N GLY A 72 0.29 9.46 -8.26
CA GLY A 72 -1.17 9.32 -8.08
C GLY A 72 -1.72 8.01 -8.62
N PHE A 73 -1.48 7.72 -9.89
CA PHE A 73 -1.95 6.51 -10.57
C PHE A 73 -1.53 5.20 -9.88
N PRO A 74 -0.23 4.97 -9.59
CA PRO A 74 0.18 3.73 -8.93
C PRO A 74 -0.26 3.65 -7.46
N ALA A 75 -0.41 4.78 -6.76
CA ALA A 75 -0.96 4.79 -5.41
C ALA A 75 -2.43 4.40 -5.41
N PHE A 76 -3.21 4.94 -6.35
CA PHE A 76 -4.62 4.61 -6.52
C PHE A 76 -4.82 3.12 -6.85
N ARG A 77 -4.03 2.59 -7.80
CA ARG A 77 -4.04 1.16 -8.17
C ARG A 77 -3.71 0.25 -6.98
N GLN A 78 -2.65 0.56 -6.23
CA GLN A 78 -2.28 -0.22 -5.04
C GLN A 78 -3.35 -0.17 -3.96
N TYR A 79 -3.95 1.00 -3.73
CA TYR A 79 -5.02 1.16 -2.75
C TYR A 79 -6.29 0.38 -3.13
N GLN A 80 -6.68 0.39 -4.41
CA GLN A 80 -7.81 -0.41 -4.89
C GLN A 80 -7.58 -1.90 -4.65
N LYS A 81 -6.41 -2.42 -5.04
CA LYS A 81 -6.07 -3.83 -4.81
C LYS A 81 -6.02 -4.19 -3.33
N PHE A 82 -5.46 -3.32 -2.49
CA PHE A 82 -5.47 -3.51 -1.04
C PHE A 82 -6.90 -3.62 -0.51
N LYS A 83 -7.77 -2.68 -0.89
CA LYS A 83 -9.18 -2.68 -0.48
C LYS A 83 -9.93 -3.94 -0.93
N GLU A 84 -9.68 -4.41 -2.15
CA GLU A 84 -10.26 -5.67 -2.65
C GLU A 84 -9.78 -6.86 -1.81
N ARG A 85 -8.50 -6.94 -1.48
CA ARG A 85 -7.97 -8.03 -0.63
C ARG A 85 -8.55 -8.02 0.77
N ILE A 86 -8.68 -6.84 1.38
CA ILE A 86 -9.27 -6.69 2.72
C ILE A 86 -10.73 -7.11 2.72
N LYS A 87 -11.52 -6.76 1.69
CA LYS A 87 -12.90 -7.24 1.57
C LYS A 87 -12.99 -8.77 1.51
N VAL A 88 -12.13 -9.40 0.72
CA VAL A 88 -12.06 -10.87 0.64
C VAL A 88 -11.69 -11.47 2.00
N LEU A 89 -10.73 -10.87 2.72
CA LEU A 89 -10.36 -11.30 4.06
C LEU A 89 -11.53 -11.11 5.05
N GLU A 90 -12.31 -10.04 4.90
CA GLU A 90 -13.46 -9.71 5.74
C GLU A 90 -14.60 -10.73 5.57
N GLU A 91 -14.85 -11.15 4.33
CA GLU A 91 -15.88 -12.12 3.98
C GLU A 91 -15.49 -13.56 4.34
N GLU A 92 -14.23 -13.93 4.14
CA GLU A 92 -13.78 -15.32 4.29
C GLU A 92 -13.25 -15.67 5.69
N THR A 93 -12.87 -14.70 6.53
CA THR A 93 -12.27 -14.97 7.84
C THR A 93 -13.14 -14.52 9.01
N LEU A 94 -13.05 -15.24 10.13
CA LEU A 94 -13.70 -14.84 11.39
C LEU A 94 -13.17 -13.50 11.90
N CYS A 95 -11.87 -13.24 11.72
CA CYS A 95 -11.24 -11.96 12.07
C CYS A 95 -11.86 -10.78 11.33
N GLY A 96 -12.32 -10.97 10.10
CA GLY A 96 -13.02 -9.94 9.33
C GLY A 96 -14.21 -9.32 10.06
N LYS A 97 -14.98 -10.16 10.75
CA LYS A 97 -16.18 -9.77 11.50
C LYS A 97 -15.87 -9.35 12.94
N CYS A 98 -14.60 -9.31 13.31
CA CYS A 98 -14.14 -8.98 14.66
C CYS A 98 -14.07 -7.46 14.85
N ARG A 99 -14.51 -6.97 16.00
CA ARG A 99 -14.39 -5.56 16.41
C ARG A 99 -12.94 -5.07 16.46
N HIS A 100 -12.01 -5.96 16.78
CA HIS A 100 -10.59 -5.64 16.98
C HIS A 100 -9.75 -5.72 15.68
N PHE A 101 -10.38 -5.99 14.55
CA PHE A 101 -9.70 -6.04 13.27
C PHE A 101 -9.57 -4.64 12.67
N ASN A 102 -8.33 -4.25 12.36
CA ASN A 102 -8.05 -3.00 11.67
C ASN A 102 -7.85 -3.26 10.17
N GLU A 103 -8.87 -2.93 9.38
CA GLU A 103 -8.88 -3.04 7.92
C GLU A 103 -7.74 -2.27 7.24
N GLY A 104 -7.33 -1.13 7.79
CA GLY A 104 -6.30 -0.27 7.19
C GLY A 104 -4.88 -0.87 7.31
N ALA A 105 -4.61 -1.60 8.37
CA ALA A 105 -3.30 -2.20 8.63
C ALA A 105 -3.29 -3.74 8.49
N GLN A 106 -4.45 -4.37 8.27
CA GLN A 106 -4.60 -5.82 8.25
C GLN A 106 -4.04 -6.48 9.53
N VAL A 107 -4.35 -5.89 10.69
CA VAL A 107 -3.84 -6.33 12.01
C VAL A 107 -4.96 -6.53 13.01
N CYS A 108 -4.74 -7.45 13.94
CA CYS A 108 -5.52 -7.54 15.17
C CYS A 108 -4.97 -6.56 16.21
N GLN A 109 -5.79 -5.65 16.71
CA GLN A 109 -5.38 -4.61 17.67
C GLN A 109 -5.01 -5.15 19.06
N ILE A 110 -5.41 -6.37 19.42
CA ILE A 110 -5.11 -6.97 20.73
C ILE A 110 -3.71 -7.59 20.73
N TYR A 111 -3.37 -8.30 19.66
CA TYR A 111 -2.15 -9.08 19.56
C TYR A 111 -1.07 -8.38 18.74
N ASP A 112 -1.39 -7.25 18.09
CA ASP A 112 -0.52 -6.50 17.16
C ASP A 112 0.09 -7.38 16.05
N MET A 113 -0.63 -8.43 15.66
CA MET A 113 -0.23 -9.37 14.61
C MET A 113 -1.07 -9.19 13.36
N HIS A 114 -0.45 -9.41 12.20
CA HIS A 114 -1.15 -9.42 10.93
C HIS A 114 -2.09 -10.62 10.83
N VAL A 115 -3.26 -10.38 10.25
CA VAL A 115 -4.25 -11.43 9.99
C VAL A 115 -4.07 -11.94 8.56
N SER A 116 -3.94 -13.25 8.41
CA SER A 116 -3.89 -13.92 7.11
C SER A 116 -5.01 -14.97 7.03
N LYS A 117 -5.33 -15.47 5.83
CA LYS A 117 -6.33 -16.55 5.67
C LYS A 117 -5.93 -17.82 6.43
N ASN A 118 -4.63 -18.05 6.58
CA ASN A 118 -4.07 -19.23 7.21
C ASN A 118 -3.75 -19.03 8.70
N HIS A 119 -3.71 -17.78 9.16
CA HIS A 119 -3.29 -17.44 10.52
C HIS A 119 -4.28 -16.49 11.19
N ILE A 120 -4.95 -17.02 12.22
CA ILE A 120 -5.89 -16.31 13.08
C ILE A 120 -5.19 -16.12 14.45
N PRO A 121 -4.71 -14.91 14.78
CA PRO A 121 -3.83 -14.72 15.93
C PRO A 121 -4.49 -14.96 17.29
N CYS A 122 -5.82 -14.77 17.39
CA CYS A 122 -6.56 -14.98 18.64
C CYS A 122 -7.16 -16.38 18.76
N GLU A 123 -7.04 -17.24 17.74
CA GLU A 123 -7.70 -18.56 17.63
C GLU A 123 -9.21 -18.57 17.98
N GLY A 124 -9.87 -17.41 17.95
CA GLY A 124 -11.26 -17.22 18.35
C GLY A 124 -11.50 -16.93 19.84
N MET A 125 -10.50 -17.00 20.71
CA MET A 125 -10.64 -16.80 22.17
C MET A 125 -11.04 -15.37 22.57
N SER A 126 -10.52 -14.37 21.84
CA SER A 126 -10.79 -12.95 22.07
C SER A 126 -11.56 -12.33 20.90
N TRP A 127 -12.41 -13.13 20.25
CA TRP A 127 -13.23 -12.65 19.15
C TRP A 127 -14.50 -11.96 19.69
N GLU A 128 -14.74 -10.74 19.22
CA GLU A 128 -15.96 -9.99 19.52
C GLU A 128 -16.64 -9.55 18.22
N PRO A 129 -17.96 -9.72 18.06
CA PRO A 129 -18.65 -9.29 16.85
C PRO A 129 -18.60 -7.76 16.70
N LYS A 130 -18.39 -7.31 15.47
CA LYS A 130 -18.56 -5.91 15.08
C LYS A 130 -20.06 -5.59 15.11
N LEU A 131 -20.47 -4.72 16.05
CA LEU A 131 -21.84 -4.20 16.20
C LEU A 131 -22.23 -3.28 15.03
#